data_AF-A0A830HIU7-F1
#
_entry.id   AF-A0A830HIU7-F1
#
_cell.length_a   1.000
_cell.length_b   1.000
_cell.length_c   1.000
_cell.angle_alpha   90.00
_cell.angle_beta   90.00
_cell.angle_gamma   90.00
#
_symmetry.space_group_name_H-M   'P 1'
#
loop_
_entity.id
_entity.type
_entity.pdbx_description
1 polymer ?
#
loop_
_entity_poly.entity_id
_entity_poly.type
_entity_poly.pdbx_seq_one_letter_code
_entity_poly.pdbx_strand_id
1 'polypeptide(L)'
;MPLTSTMMSLRPSLRSPLKTRSPLKTARLPARRLACSALALDPESTMHAIRIAVAVPTTYALVSINEYITHRWYQHEELNTYASVRKFAQTFLDRPKLPGGGHVEHHAETLDDMSLRTDAKWLASEPCAVLEGKTYRGTAFEYDIVAMMIAQMFVTCPWVLCGVLGLNFAEASAFIVSATVLHGLIWNALHPAMHGLPNVPIAEGLPSSWLKGLRGSAYFNWLYANHQGHHVLSGRCNYNVCAPLVDHVLGTYVPESEWGPKAKTSNGDESRPQYDATEYARALAAASTVKVPVGAN
;
A
#
# COMPACT_ATOMS: atom_id res chain seq x y z
N MET A 1 74.04 -10.70 3.75
CA MET A 1 75.46 -10.59 3.32
C MET A 1 75.57 -11.24 1.95
N PRO A 2 76.40 -10.78 0.98
CA PRO A 2 77.39 -9.68 0.96
C PRO A 2 76.89 -8.44 0.15
N LEU A 3 77.30 -7.18 0.36
CA LEU A 3 78.60 -6.47 0.44
C LEU A 3 79.23 -6.11 -0.93
N THR A 4 79.80 -4.90 -0.98
CA THR A 4 80.65 -4.19 -1.99
C THR A 4 79.92 -3.21 -2.92
N SER A 5 80.41 -2.00 -3.26
CA SER A 5 81.51 -1.14 -2.81
C SER A 5 81.43 0.19 -3.62
N THR A 6 81.39 1.36 -2.96
CA THR A 6 82.40 2.46 -3.00
C THR A 6 82.42 3.42 -4.21
N MET A 7 82.42 4.73 -3.89
CA MET A 7 83.26 5.85 -4.42
C MET A 7 82.47 7.16 -4.21
N MET A 8 82.57 7.84 -3.06
CA MET A 8 83.58 8.85 -2.70
C MET A 8 83.94 9.84 -3.82
N SER A 9 83.43 11.08 -3.71
CA SER A 9 84.13 12.27 -4.21
C SER A 9 83.86 13.44 -3.28
N LEU A 10 84.91 13.83 -2.56
CA LEU A 10 85.04 15.04 -1.76
C LEU A 10 85.65 16.12 -2.65
N ARG A 11 85.14 17.36 -2.57
CA ARG A 11 86.01 18.53 -2.39
C ARG A 11 85.24 19.76 -1.87
N PRO A 12 85.93 20.65 -1.13
CA PRO A 12 85.34 21.66 -0.27
C PRO A 12 85.27 23.02 -0.97
N SER A 13 84.42 23.92 -0.47
CA SER A 13 84.75 25.34 -0.49
C SER A 13 84.02 26.08 0.63
N LEU A 14 84.83 26.73 1.45
CA LEU A 14 84.50 27.68 2.50
C LEU A 14 83.56 28.79 2.02
N ARG A 15 82.63 29.20 2.89
CA ARG A 15 82.40 30.59 3.34
C ARG A 15 81.20 30.62 4.29
N SER A 16 81.48 30.89 5.56
CA SER A 16 80.53 31.48 6.51
C SER A 16 80.17 32.91 6.06
N PRO A 17 78.94 33.38 6.29
CA PRO A 17 78.75 34.25 7.45
C PRO A 17 77.37 34.21 8.14
N LEU A 18 77.39 34.56 9.43
CA LEU A 18 76.41 35.36 10.16
C LEU A 18 74.91 34.99 10.09
N LYS A 19 74.48 34.34 11.18
CA LYS A 19 73.54 34.89 12.18
C LYS A 19 72.25 35.54 11.64
N THR A 20 71.13 34.85 11.79
CA THR A 20 69.83 35.48 12.11
C THR A 20 68.98 34.49 12.90
N ARG A 21 68.59 34.87 14.11
CA ARG A 21 67.61 34.14 14.93
C ARG A 21 66.26 34.18 14.20
N SER A 22 65.76 33.03 13.78
CA SER A 22 64.40 32.91 13.28
C SER A 22 63.41 33.12 14.44
N PRO A 23 62.39 33.99 14.28
CA PRO A 23 61.31 34.07 15.24
C PRO A 23 60.55 32.75 15.24
N LEU A 24 60.15 32.30 16.43
CA LEU A 24 59.20 31.21 16.63
C LEU A 24 58.01 31.43 15.70
N LYS A 25 57.87 30.59 14.66
CA LYS A 25 56.63 30.49 13.89
C LYS A 25 55.61 29.87 14.83
N THR A 26 54.83 30.72 15.50
CA THR A 26 53.54 30.30 16.06
C THR A 26 52.77 29.71 14.90
N ALA A 27 52.59 28.39 14.91
CA ALA A 27 51.69 27.70 14.01
C ALA A 27 50.28 28.23 14.30
N ARG A 28 49.88 29.29 13.59
CA ARG A 28 48.48 29.62 13.43
C ARG A 28 47.90 28.47 12.64
N LEU A 29 47.28 27.53 13.36
CA LEU A 29 46.33 26.60 12.79
C LEU A 29 45.49 27.41 11.79
N PRO A 30 45.37 26.99 10.52
CA PRO A 30 44.35 27.57 9.68
C PRO A 30 43.06 27.33 10.44
N ALA A 31 42.47 28.41 10.96
CA ALA A 31 41.06 28.39 11.27
C ALA A 31 40.43 27.94 9.97
N ARG A 32 40.11 26.65 9.87
CA ARG A 32 39.05 26.13 9.03
C ARG A 32 37.86 26.96 9.48
N ARG A 33 37.71 28.13 8.87
CA ARG A 33 36.41 28.68 8.60
C ARG A 33 35.76 27.53 7.86
N LEU A 34 35.04 26.71 8.63
CA LEU A 34 33.83 26.10 8.15
C LEU A 34 33.06 27.29 7.59
N ALA A 35 33.35 27.62 6.33
CA ALA A 35 32.35 28.14 5.47
C ALA A 35 31.27 27.07 5.53
N CYS A 36 30.38 27.19 6.51
CA CYS A 36 28.97 27.23 6.20
C CYS A 36 28.84 28.27 5.08
N SER A 37 29.24 27.89 3.87
CA SER A 37 28.44 28.15 2.71
C SER A 37 27.10 27.53 3.08
N ALA A 38 26.29 28.33 3.78
CA ALA A 38 24.91 28.42 3.44
C ALA A 38 24.93 28.57 1.92
N LEU A 39 24.85 27.44 1.24
CA LEU A 39 24.30 27.37 -0.10
C LEU A 39 23.01 28.13 0.08
N ALA A 40 23.02 29.41 -0.32
CA ALA A 40 21.80 30.11 -0.61
C ALA A 40 21.22 29.30 -1.75
N LEU A 41 20.45 28.27 -1.39
CA LEU A 41 19.66 27.50 -2.32
C LEU A 41 18.89 28.55 -3.10
N ASP A 42 19.03 28.53 -4.42
CA ASP A 42 18.28 29.43 -5.26
C ASP A 42 16.78 29.31 -4.85
N PRO A 43 16.03 30.42 -4.75
CA PRO A 43 14.64 30.39 -4.31
C PRO A 43 13.78 29.39 -5.09
N GLU A 44 14.04 29.19 -6.39
CA GLU A 44 13.35 28.19 -7.21
C GLU A 44 13.72 26.78 -6.79
N SER A 45 15.00 26.46 -6.59
CA SER A 45 15.42 25.16 -6.05
C SER A 45 14.83 24.88 -4.67
N THR A 46 14.75 25.89 -3.81
CA THR A 46 14.12 25.77 -2.48
C THR A 46 12.63 25.50 -2.61
N MET A 47 11.93 26.27 -3.44
CA MET A 47 10.49 26.10 -3.68
C MET A 47 10.20 24.74 -4.32
N HIS A 48 11.02 24.30 -5.26
CA HIS A 48 10.92 22.98 -5.87
C HIS A 48 11.08 21.87 -4.83
N ALA A 49 12.08 21.95 -3.95
CA ALA A 49 12.25 21.00 -2.85
C ALA A 49 11.02 20.98 -1.91
N ILE A 50 10.43 22.14 -1.61
CA ILE A 50 9.18 22.24 -0.84
C ILE A 50 8.03 21.54 -1.57
N ARG A 51 7.85 21.78 -2.87
CA ARG A 51 6.81 21.13 -3.69
C ARG A 51 6.95 19.61 -3.67
N ILE A 52 8.16 19.09 -3.85
CA ILE A 52 8.47 17.65 -3.78
C ILE A 52 8.15 17.09 -2.38
N ALA A 53 8.54 17.80 -1.31
CA ALA A 53 8.28 17.37 0.06
C ALA A 53 6.77 17.33 0.38
N VAL A 54 6.00 18.31 -0.10
CA VAL A 54 4.54 18.36 0.08
C VAL A 54 3.82 17.33 -0.82
N ALA A 55 4.36 17.04 -2.01
CA ALA A 55 3.76 16.10 -2.94
C ALA A 55 3.64 14.68 -2.38
N VAL A 56 4.57 14.24 -1.51
CA VAL A 56 4.51 12.91 -0.87
C VAL A 56 3.21 12.71 -0.07
N PRO A 57 2.94 13.46 1.01
CA PRO A 57 1.70 13.30 1.77
C PRO A 57 0.46 13.68 0.96
N THR A 58 0.54 14.69 0.07
CA THR A 58 -0.59 15.06 -0.79
C THR A 58 -0.99 13.93 -1.71
N THR A 59 -0.04 13.28 -2.39
CA THR A 59 -0.36 12.19 -3.32
C THR A 59 -0.91 10.98 -2.59
N TYR A 60 -0.38 10.63 -1.42
CA TYR A 60 -0.90 9.51 -0.65
C TYR A 60 -2.33 9.79 -0.13
N ALA A 61 -2.64 11.03 0.26
CA ALA A 61 -3.99 11.44 0.58
C ALA A 61 -4.94 11.32 -0.62
N LEU A 62 -4.49 11.68 -1.83
CA LEU A 62 -5.26 11.50 -3.06
C LEU A 62 -5.51 10.01 -3.38
N VAL A 63 -4.53 9.12 -3.13
CA VAL A 63 -4.75 7.67 -3.25
C VAL A 63 -5.80 7.18 -2.26
N SER A 64 -5.76 7.66 -1.01
CA SER A 64 -6.78 7.33 0.00
C SER A 64 -8.17 7.83 -0.40
N ILE A 65 -8.28 9.02 -1.02
CA ILE A 65 -9.54 9.50 -1.62
C ILE A 65 -9.99 8.58 -2.75
N ASN A 66 -9.08 8.15 -3.63
CA ASN A 66 -9.41 7.24 -4.71
C ASN A 66 -9.88 5.88 -4.20
N GLU A 67 -9.21 5.31 -3.19
CA GLU A 67 -9.63 4.09 -2.50
C GLU A 67 -11.04 4.26 -1.92
N TYR A 68 -11.29 5.32 -1.16
CA TYR A 68 -12.61 5.60 -0.58
C TYR A 68 -13.69 5.62 -1.66
N ILE A 69 -13.45 6.39 -2.73
CA ILE A 69 -14.42 6.55 -3.80
C ILE A 69 -14.69 5.21 -4.49
N THR A 70 -13.61 4.50 -4.83
CA THR A 70 -13.69 3.22 -5.53
C THR A 70 -14.39 2.18 -4.67
N HIS A 71 -14.01 2.07 -3.39
CA HIS A 71 -14.57 1.08 -2.50
C HIS A 71 -16.05 1.33 -2.24
N ARG A 72 -16.43 2.56 -1.90
CA ARG A 72 -17.83 2.91 -1.63
C ARG A 72 -18.71 2.89 -2.88
N TRP A 73 -18.33 3.60 -3.93
CA TRP A 73 -19.24 3.82 -5.04
C TRP A 73 -19.15 2.72 -6.10
N TYR A 74 -17.96 2.19 -6.35
CA TYR A 74 -17.76 1.14 -7.35
C TYR A 74 -17.85 -0.26 -6.77
N GLN A 75 -17.05 -0.61 -5.76
CA GLN A 75 -16.97 -1.98 -5.22
C GLN A 75 -18.22 -2.37 -4.42
N HIS A 76 -18.79 -1.45 -3.62
CA HIS A 76 -20.11 -1.62 -2.98
C HIS A 76 -21.29 -1.34 -3.92
N GLU A 77 -21.02 -1.17 -5.21
CA GLU A 77 -22.04 -1.02 -6.27
C GLU A 77 -23.04 0.14 -6.06
N GLU A 78 -22.76 1.12 -5.19
CA GLU A 78 -23.68 2.25 -4.96
C GLU A 78 -23.94 3.06 -6.24
N LEU A 79 -23.01 3.08 -7.20
CA LEU A 79 -23.22 3.71 -8.52
C LEU A 79 -24.41 3.10 -9.27
N ASN A 80 -24.72 1.82 -9.04
CA ASN A 80 -25.84 1.16 -9.69
C ASN A 80 -27.20 1.65 -9.19
N THR A 81 -27.26 2.52 -8.17
CA THR A 81 -28.48 3.24 -7.81
C THR A 81 -28.90 4.26 -8.88
N TYR A 82 -27.94 4.81 -9.64
CA TYR A 82 -28.19 5.77 -10.70
C TYR A 82 -28.59 5.10 -12.03
N ALA A 83 -29.72 5.52 -12.60
CA ALA A 83 -30.22 4.96 -13.86
C ALA A 83 -29.26 5.21 -15.05
N SER A 84 -28.54 6.33 -15.05
CA SER A 84 -27.54 6.64 -16.08
C SER A 84 -26.37 5.65 -16.08
N VAL A 85 -25.91 5.23 -14.90
CA VAL A 85 -24.83 4.22 -14.77
C VAL A 85 -25.31 2.86 -15.28
N ARG A 86 -26.52 2.43 -14.88
CA ARG A 86 -27.10 1.17 -15.39
C ARG A 86 -27.27 1.20 -16.91
N LYS A 87 -27.75 2.31 -17.46
CA LYS A 87 -27.87 2.49 -18.92
C LYS A 87 -26.50 2.45 -19.60
N PHE A 88 -25.47 3.07 -19.00
CA PHE A 88 -24.11 3.00 -19.51
C PHE A 88 -23.60 1.56 -19.52
N ALA A 89 -23.72 0.83 -18.42
CA ALA A 89 -23.32 -0.58 -18.34
C ALA A 89 -24.04 -1.43 -19.39
N GLN A 90 -25.35 -1.20 -19.58
CA GLN A 90 -26.12 -1.91 -20.60
C GLN A 90 -25.67 -1.58 -22.02
N THR A 91 -25.36 -0.31 -22.29
CA THR A 91 -25.03 0.17 -23.64
C THR A 91 -23.62 -0.22 -24.05
N PHE A 92 -22.65 -0.14 -23.14
CA PHE A 92 -21.22 -0.23 -23.47
C PHE A 92 -20.54 -1.49 -22.94
N LEU A 93 -21.13 -2.16 -21.95
CA LEU A 93 -20.56 -3.37 -21.34
C LEU A 93 -21.44 -4.62 -21.51
N ASP A 94 -22.60 -4.47 -22.15
CA ASP A 94 -23.63 -5.51 -22.29
C ASP A 94 -23.99 -6.19 -20.95
N ARG A 95 -24.13 -5.36 -19.90
CA ARG A 95 -24.45 -5.82 -18.55
C ARG A 95 -25.56 -4.99 -17.92
N PRO A 96 -26.46 -5.60 -17.11
CA PRO A 96 -27.55 -4.87 -16.46
C PRO A 96 -27.06 -3.88 -15.38
N LYS A 97 -25.87 -4.13 -14.82
CA LYS A 97 -25.22 -3.31 -13.79
C LYS A 97 -23.71 -3.28 -14.00
N LEU A 98 -23.06 -2.24 -13.50
CA LEU A 98 -21.61 -2.16 -13.43
C LEU A 98 -21.12 -3.15 -12.35
N PRO A 99 -20.22 -4.10 -12.67
CA PRO A 99 -19.79 -5.12 -11.70
C PRO A 99 -18.85 -4.52 -10.65
N GLY A 100 -19.07 -4.82 -9.36
CA GLY A 100 -18.22 -4.41 -8.25
C GLY A 100 -16.93 -5.23 -8.06
N GLY A 101 -16.47 -5.95 -9.09
CA GLY A 101 -15.21 -6.72 -9.04
C GLY A 101 -15.25 -7.99 -8.17
N GLY A 102 -16.41 -8.46 -7.72
CA GLY A 102 -16.52 -9.57 -6.77
C GLY A 102 -16.55 -9.14 -5.29
N HIS A 103 -16.53 -7.83 -5.02
CA HIS A 103 -16.40 -7.31 -3.66
C HIS A 103 -17.67 -7.49 -2.81
N VAL A 104 -18.86 -7.31 -3.42
CA VAL A 104 -20.13 -7.58 -2.73
C VAL A 104 -20.26 -9.07 -2.40
N GLU A 105 -19.83 -9.93 -3.31
CA GLU A 105 -19.82 -11.38 -3.09
C GLU A 105 -18.81 -11.77 -2.01
N HIS A 106 -17.66 -11.11 -1.95
CA HIS A 106 -16.69 -11.25 -0.86
C HIS A 106 -17.31 -10.87 0.50
N HIS A 107 -18.05 -9.76 0.58
CA HIS A 107 -18.80 -9.41 1.79
C HIS A 107 -19.84 -10.46 2.18
N ALA A 108 -20.54 -11.04 1.20
CA ALA A 108 -21.50 -12.10 1.45
C ALA A 108 -20.85 -13.40 1.93
N GLU A 109 -19.63 -13.68 1.47
CA GLU A 109 -18.81 -14.82 1.89
C GLU A 109 -18.22 -14.65 3.28
N THR A 110 -17.92 -13.42 3.66
CA THR A 110 -17.18 -13.11 4.89
C THR A 110 -18.09 -13.16 6.12
N LEU A 111 -17.55 -13.73 7.18
CA LEU A 111 -18.14 -13.77 8.52
C LEU A 111 -17.56 -12.63 9.37
N ASP A 112 -18.24 -12.26 10.45
CA ASP A 112 -17.85 -11.11 11.29
C ASP A 112 -16.47 -11.30 11.95
N ASP A 113 -15.96 -12.53 12.04
CA ASP A 113 -14.60 -12.87 12.49
C ASP A 113 -13.54 -12.82 11.37
N MET A 114 -13.91 -12.31 10.19
CA MET A 114 -13.13 -12.26 8.94
C MET A 114 -12.88 -13.61 8.26
N SER A 115 -13.39 -14.71 8.80
CA SER A 115 -13.33 -16.00 8.10
C SER A 115 -14.28 -16.05 6.90
N LEU A 116 -13.98 -16.94 5.96
CA LEU A 116 -14.80 -17.14 4.77
C LEU A 116 -15.74 -18.34 4.95
N ARG A 117 -16.98 -18.21 4.48
CA ARG A 117 -17.98 -19.28 4.52
C ARG A 117 -17.55 -20.47 3.67
N THR A 118 -17.78 -21.66 4.21
CA THR A 118 -17.52 -22.94 3.53
C THR A 118 -18.69 -23.92 3.68
N ASP A 119 -19.83 -23.46 4.21
CA ASP A 119 -21.00 -24.31 4.38
C ASP A 119 -21.66 -24.61 3.03
N ALA A 120 -22.34 -25.77 2.94
CA ALA A 120 -22.94 -26.23 1.69
C ALA A 120 -23.98 -25.25 1.11
N LYS A 121 -24.67 -24.47 1.95
CA LYS A 121 -25.65 -23.49 1.49
C LYS A 121 -24.95 -22.31 0.83
N TRP A 122 -23.83 -21.82 1.39
CA TRP A 122 -23.00 -20.81 0.73
C TRP A 122 -22.44 -21.32 -0.60
N LEU A 123 -21.86 -22.52 -0.62
CA LEU A 123 -21.23 -23.09 -1.82
C LEU A 123 -22.21 -23.28 -2.99
N ALA A 124 -23.50 -23.49 -2.70
CA ALA A 124 -24.55 -23.60 -3.71
C ALA A 124 -25.15 -22.25 -4.14
N SER A 125 -24.68 -21.12 -3.60
CA SER A 125 -25.26 -19.80 -3.84
C SER A 125 -24.70 -19.12 -5.09
N GLU A 126 -25.52 -18.28 -5.74
CA GLU A 126 -25.11 -17.47 -6.90
C GLU A 126 -23.91 -16.55 -6.61
N PRO A 127 -23.81 -15.85 -5.45
CA PRO A 127 -22.62 -15.07 -5.11
C PRO A 127 -21.33 -15.90 -5.06
N CYS A 128 -21.39 -17.14 -4.54
CA CYS A 128 -20.23 -18.03 -4.51
C CYS A 128 -19.75 -18.39 -5.93
N ALA A 129 -20.67 -18.59 -6.88
CA ALA A 129 -20.34 -18.88 -8.28
C ALA A 129 -19.58 -17.73 -8.95
N VAL A 130 -19.84 -16.47 -8.60
CA VAL A 130 -19.09 -15.29 -9.11
C VAL A 130 -17.63 -15.28 -8.64
N LEU A 131 -17.35 -15.91 -7.50
CA LEU A 131 -16.03 -16.03 -6.91
C LEU A 131 -15.33 -17.35 -7.26
N GLU A 132 -16.02 -18.28 -7.94
CA GLU A 132 -15.43 -19.56 -8.35
C GLU A 132 -14.24 -19.34 -9.29
N GLY A 133 -13.16 -20.08 -9.05
CA GLY A 133 -11.90 -19.95 -9.80
C GLY A 133 -11.04 -18.72 -9.46
N LYS A 134 -11.53 -17.77 -8.65
CA LYS A 134 -10.75 -16.61 -8.20
C LYS A 134 -9.98 -16.94 -6.91
N THR A 135 -8.66 -17.05 -7.01
CA THR A 135 -7.77 -17.38 -5.89
C THR A 135 -7.96 -16.46 -4.68
N TYR A 136 -8.06 -15.15 -4.92
CA TYR A 136 -8.14 -14.15 -3.85
C TYR A 136 -9.55 -13.68 -3.54
N ARG A 137 -10.56 -14.22 -4.21
CA ARG A 137 -11.98 -13.99 -3.90
C ARG A 137 -12.35 -12.51 -3.71
N GLY A 138 -11.79 -11.63 -4.54
CA GLY A 138 -12.05 -10.18 -4.50
C GLY A 138 -11.22 -9.38 -3.49
N THR A 139 -10.28 -10.01 -2.77
CA THR A 139 -9.50 -9.38 -1.69
C THR A 139 -8.13 -8.85 -2.11
N ALA A 140 -7.64 -9.18 -3.31
CA ALA A 140 -6.32 -8.78 -3.77
C ALA A 140 -6.37 -7.74 -4.89
N PHE A 141 -5.35 -6.89 -4.94
CA PHE A 141 -5.01 -6.07 -6.09
C PHE A 141 -4.07 -6.84 -7.01
N GLU A 142 -4.67 -7.58 -7.93
CA GLU A 142 -4.00 -8.11 -9.10
C GLU A 142 -3.58 -6.97 -10.05
N TYR A 143 -2.73 -7.27 -11.03
CA TYR A 143 -2.14 -6.22 -11.89
C TYR A 143 -3.17 -5.40 -12.68
N ASP A 144 -4.31 -5.99 -13.04
CA ASP A 144 -5.41 -5.28 -13.68
C ASP A 144 -6.06 -4.25 -12.75
N ILE A 145 -6.25 -4.58 -11.47
CA ILE A 145 -6.75 -3.65 -10.44
C ILE A 145 -5.75 -2.53 -10.19
N VAL A 146 -4.46 -2.85 -10.08
CA VAL A 146 -3.39 -1.84 -9.93
C VAL A 146 -3.37 -0.91 -11.13
N ALA A 147 -3.46 -1.43 -12.35
CA ALA A 147 -3.50 -0.63 -13.57
C ALA A 147 -4.74 0.27 -13.62
N MET A 148 -5.90 -0.25 -13.20
CA MET A 148 -7.13 0.54 -13.06
C MET A 148 -6.95 1.69 -12.08
N MET A 149 -6.40 1.45 -10.88
CA MET A 149 -6.16 2.50 -9.89
C MET A 149 -5.18 3.55 -10.40
N ILE A 150 -4.10 3.14 -11.06
CA ILE A 150 -3.15 4.08 -11.68
C ILE A 150 -3.87 4.94 -12.73
N ALA A 151 -4.69 4.34 -13.59
CA ALA A 151 -5.46 5.06 -14.59
C ALA A 151 -6.44 6.09 -13.96
N GLN A 152 -7.14 5.70 -12.89
CA GLN A 152 -8.01 6.62 -12.15
C GLN A 152 -7.22 7.80 -11.58
N MET A 153 -6.05 7.54 -10.99
CA MET A 153 -5.17 8.57 -10.42
C MET A 153 -4.65 9.52 -11.49
N PHE A 154 -4.34 9.04 -12.71
CA PHE A 154 -3.95 9.90 -13.84
C PHE A 154 -5.07 10.80 -14.34
N VAL A 155 -6.34 10.47 -14.07
CA VAL A 155 -7.47 11.35 -14.39
C VAL A 155 -7.66 12.41 -13.30
N THR A 156 -7.50 12.05 -12.04
CA THR A 156 -7.89 12.90 -10.90
C THR A 156 -6.75 13.77 -10.35
N CYS A 157 -5.51 13.29 -10.37
CA CYS A 157 -4.40 13.91 -9.64
C CYS A 157 -3.59 14.98 -10.38
N PRO A 158 -3.46 14.99 -11.73
CA PRO A 158 -2.66 16.02 -12.41
C PRO A 158 -3.13 17.45 -12.11
N TRP A 159 -4.42 17.66 -11.88
CA TRP A 159 -4.97 18.96 -11.49
C TRP A 159 -4.35 19.49 -10.19
N VAL A 160 -4.11 18.61 -9.22
CA VAL A 160 -3.50 18.97 -7.94
C VAL A 160 -1.97 19.04 -8.06
N LEU A 161 -1.34 18.00 -8.61
CA LEU A 161 0.12 17.89 -8.62
C LEU A 161 0.77 18.87 -9.60
N CYS A 162 0.25 18.98 -10.81
CA CYS A 162 0.76 19.92 -11.80
C CYS A 162 0.15 21.31 -11.62
N GLY A 163 -1.17 21.38 -11.41
CA GLY A 163 -1.88 22.66 -11.35
C GLY A 163 -1.66 23.45 -10.06
N VAL A 164 -1.71 22.79 -8.90
CA VAL A 164 -1.58 23.46 -7.59
C VAL A 164 -0.15 23.44 -7.10
N LEU A 165 0.51 22.27 -7.10
CA LEU A 165 1.89 22.16 -6.63
C LEU A 165 2.92 22.58 -7.67
N GLY A 166 2.54 22.78 -8.94
CA GLY A 166 3.47 23.24 -9.98
C GLY A 166 4.56 22.23 -10.32
N LEU A 167 4.31 20.93 -10.11
CA LEU A 167 5.19 19.87 -10.59
C LEU A 167 5.07 19.73 -12.11
N ASN A 168 6.14 19.29 -12.76
CA ASN A 168 5.99 18.86 -14.14
C ASN A 168 5.29 17.49 -14.22
N PHE A 169 4.83 17.12 -15.42
CA PHE A 169 4.06 15.89 -15.59
C PHE A 169 4.86 14.62 -15.25
N ALA A 170 6.17 14.60 -15.49
CA ALA A 170 7.02 13.44 -15.17
C ALA A 170 7.15 13.25 -13.65
N GLU A 171 7.35 14.32 -12.90
CA GLU A 171 7.36 14.31 -11.43
C GLU A 171 6.01 13.85 -10.87
N ALA A 172 4.91 14.45 -11.34
CA ALA A 172 3.57 14.05 -10.92
C ALA A 172 3.30 12.57 -11.22
N SER A 173 3.72 12.07 -12.40
CA SER A 173 3.60 10.66 -12.78
C SER A 173 4.38 9.75 -11.82
N ALA A 174 5.61 10.13 -11.46
CA ALA A 174 6.43 9.37 -10.52
C ALA A 174 5.76 9.26 -9.14
N PHE A 175 5.15 10.35 -8.65
CA PHE A 175 4.39 10.33 -7.40
C PHE A 175 3.13 9.47 -7.49
N ILE A 176 2.34 9.62 -8.56
CA ILE A 176 1.13 8.81 -8.78
C ILE A 176 1.47 7.32 -8.76
N VAL A 177 2.41 6.90 -9.59
CA VAL A 177 2.77 5.48 -9.70
C VAL A 177 3.34 4.94 -8.40
N SER A 178 4.27 5.66 -7.77
CA SER A 178 4.90 5.18 -6.53
C SER A 178 3.91 5.10 -5.36
N ALA A 179 3.02 6.10 -5.20
CA ALA A 179 2.01 6.09 -4.15
C ALA A 179 0.98 4.98 -4.36
N THR A 180 0.50 4.77 -5.59
CA THR A 180 -0.45 3.68 -5.90
C THR A 180 0.19 2.30 -5.72
N VAL A 181 1.45 2.11 -6.13
CA VAL A 181 2.18 0.86 -5.89
C VAL A 181 2.37 0.61 -4.40
N LEU A 182 2.77 1.62 -3.61
CA LEU A 182 2.87 1.49 -2.15
C LEU A 182 1.54 1.09 -1.53
N HIS A 183 0.45 1.75 -1.95
CA HIS A 183 -0.88 1.45 -1.45
C HIS A 183 -1.33 0.02 -1.79
N GLY A 184 -1.09 -0.45 -3.02
CA GLY A 184 -1.39 -1.82 -3.40
C GLY A 184 -0.50 -2.87 -2.71
N LEU A 185 0.74 -2.54 -2.38
CA LEU A 185 1.59 -3.39 -1.53
C LEU A 185 1.02 -3.52 -0.11
N ILE A 186 0.52 -2.42 0.48
CA ILE A 186 -0.13 -2.43 1.80
C ILE A 186 -1.40 -3.28 1.74
N TRP A 187 -2.25 -3.03 0.74
CA TRP A 187 -3.48 -3.81 0.51
C TRP A 187 -3.19 -5.30 0.41
N ASN A 188 -2.31 -5.72 -0.50
CA ASN A 188 -2.01 -7.14 -0.73
C ASN A 188 -1.29 -7.80 0.44
N ALA A 189 -0.52 -7.03 1.22
CA ALA A 189 0.07 -7.56 2.45
C ALA A 189 -0.96 -7.76 3.55
N LEU A 190 -2.07 -7.01 3.53
CA LEU A 190 -3.04 -6.95 4.60
C LEU A 190 -4.32 -7.75 4.28
N HIS A 191 -5.09 -7.35 3.27
CA HIS A 191 -6.47 -7.78 3.05
C HIS A 191 -6.63 -9.29 2.79
N PRO A 192 -5.91 -9.92 1.83
CA PRO A 192 -6.01 -11.38 1.66
C PRO A 192 -5.64 -12.15 2.94
N ALA A 193 -4.62 -11.67 3.66
CA ALA A 193 -4.18 -12.31 4.90
C ALA A 193 -5.21 -12.19 6.03
N MET A 194 -6.08 -11.16 6.03
CA MET A 194 -7.16 -11.06 7.02
C MET A 194 -8.16 -12.21 6.91
N HIS A 195 -8.34 -12.74 5.70
CA HIS A 195 -9.28 -13.81 5.40
C HIS A 195 -8.63 -15.19 5.34
N GLY A 196 -7.34 -15.30 5.73
CA GLY A 196 -6.60 -16.55 5.61
C GLY A 196 -6.32 -16.99 4.17
N LEU A 197 -6.35 -16.07 3.21
CA LEU A 197 -6.04 -16.37 1.81
C LEU A 197 -4.51 -16.40 1.58
N PRO A 198 -4.04 -17.08 0.52
CA PRO A 198 -2.62 -17.13 0.20
C PRO A 198 -2.03 -15.74 -0.09
N ASN A 199 -0.72 -15.62 0.06
CA ASN A 199 0.00 -14.40 -0.32
C ASN A 199 -0.01 -14.24 -1.84
N VAL A 200 -0.22 -13.00 -2.30
CA VAL A 200 -0.15 -12.66 -3.71
C VAL A 200 1.30 -12.76 -4.19
N PRO A 201 1.62 -13.61 -5.18
CA PRO A 201 2.93 -13.67 -5.78
C PRO A 201 3.12 -12.54 -6.80
N ILE A 202 4.38 -12.22 -7.09
CA ILE A 202 4.72 -11.19 -8.09
C ILE A 202 4.22 -11.52 -9.51
N ALA A 203 3.88 -12.79 -9.80
CA ALA A 203 3.34 -13.16 -11.11
C ALA A 203 1.90 -12.69 -11.32
N GLU A 204 1.16 -12.45 -10.24
CA GLU A 204 -0.29 -12.17 -10.27
C GLU A 204 -0.60 -10.72 -9.85
N GLY A 205 0.22 -10.13 -8.97
CA GLY A 205 0.06 -8.75 -8.55
C GLY A 205 1.23 -8.24 -7.71
N LEU A 206 0.99 -7.17 -6.95
CA LEU A 206 2.02 -6.62 -6.07
C LEU A 206 2.30 -7.60 -4.91
N PRO A 207 3.55 -8.04 -4.71
CA PRO A 207 3.84 -9.18 -3.86
C PRO A 207 3.63 -8.88 -2.37
N SER A 208 2.73 -9.62 -1.73
CA SER A 208 2.44 -9.48 -0.29
C SER A 208 3.68 -9.68 0.59
N SER A 209 4.65 -10.47 0.11
CA SER A 209 5.87 -10.81 0.85
C SER A 209 6.73 -9.60 1.20
N TRP A 210 6.64 -8.50 0.44
CA TRP A 210 7.46 -7.31 0.68
C TRP A 210 7.08 -6.58 1.97
N LEU A 211 5.80 -6.58 2.35
CA LEU A 211 5.30 -5.95 3.58
C LEU A 211 4.71 -6.95 4.57
N LYS A 212 4.81 -8.26 4.32
CA LYS A 212 4.33 -9.32 5.23
C LYS A 212 4.89 -9.18 6.66
N GLY A 213 6.14 -8.70 6.80
CA GLY A 213 6.76 -8.47 8.11
C GLY A 213 6.08 -7.41 8.98
N LEU A 214 5.20 -6.58 8.39
CA LEU A 214 4.40 -5.60 9.14
C LEU A 214 3.11 -6.19 9.72
N ARG A 215 2.73 -7.42 9.34
CA ARG A 215 1.59 -8.12 9.94
C ARG A 215 1.84 -8.31 11.44
N GLY A 216 0.84 -8.04 12.26
CA GLY A 216 0.97 -8.06 13.72
C GLY A 216 1.55 -6.78 14.32
N SER A 217 2.03 -5.83 13.51
CA SER A 217 2.36 -4.49 14.01
C SER A 217 1.10 -3.77 14.50
N ALA A 218 1.27 -2.85 15.46
CA ALA A 218 0.15 -2.07 15.99
C ALA A 218 -0.66 -1.37 14.90
N TYR A 219 0.01 -0.85 13.87
CA TYR A 219 -0.64 -0.18 12.76
C TYR A 219 -1.43 -1.15 11.87
N PHE A 220 -0.85 -2.29 11.46
CA PHE A 220 -1.59 -3.27 10.66
C PHE A 220 -2.74 -3.91 11.43
N ASN A 221 -2.60 -4.10 12.75
CA ASN A 221 -3.69 -4.58 13.59
C ASN A 221 -4.81 -3.55 13.69
N TRP A 222 -4.48 -2.26 13.76
CA TRP A 222 -5.48 -1.20 13.71
C TRP A 222 -6.22 -1.16 12.36
N LEU A 223 -5.51 -1.31 11.23
CA LEU A 223 -6.14 -1.42 9.91
C LEU A 223 -7.01 -2.67 9.79
N TYR A 224 -6.57 -3.80 10.36
CA TYR A 224 -7.37 -5.03 10.46
C TYR A 224 -8.68 -4.76 11.19
N ALA A 225 -8.61 -4.21 12.41
CA ALA A 225 -9.80 -3.90 13.21
C ALA A 225 -10.73 -2.93 12.48
N ASN A 226 -10.19 -1.92 11.81
CA ASN A 226 -10.96 -1.00 10.99
C ASN A 226 -11.76 -1.72 9.87
N HIS A 227 -11.09 -2.59 9.11
CA HIS A 227 -11.73 -3.36 8.03
C HIS A 227 -12.66 -4.48 8.54
N GLN A 228 -12.39 -5.03 9.71
CA GLN A 228 -13.34 -5.92 10.37
C GLN A 228 -14.63 -5.18 10.71
N GLY A 229 -14.53 -3.96 11.26
CA GLY A 229 -15.68 -3.09 11.46
C GLY A 229 -16.47 -2.81 10.18
N HIS A 230 -15.78 -2.68 9.04
CA HIS A 230 -16.41 -2.55 7.72
C HIS A 230 -17.30 -3.76 7.40
N HIS A 231 -16.80 -4.98 7.58
CA HIS A 231 -17.58 -6.21 7.37
C HIS A 231 -18.73 -6.37 8.36
N VAL A 232 -18.48 -6.19 9.66
CA VAL A 232 -19.50 -6.27 10.72
C VAL A 232 -20.66 -5.31 10.46
N LEU A 233 -20.36 -4.11 9.94
CA LEU A 233 -21.36 -3.09 9.61
C LEU A 233 -21.87 -3.19 8.17
N SER A 234 -21.74 -4.36 7.55
CA SER A 234 -22.30 -4.69 6.23
C SER A 234 -21.81 -3.76 5.12
N GLY A 235 -20.57 -3.31 5.19
CA GLY A 235 -19.92 -2.52 4.15
C GLY A 235 -20.32 -1.04 4.12
N ARG A 236 -21.00 -0.52 5.15
CA ARG A 236 -21.63 0.82 5.11
C ARG A 236 -20.77 1.96 5.66
N CYS A 237 -19.59 1.65 6.17
CA CYS A 237 -18.65 2.55 6.85
C CYS A 237 -17.25 1.93 6.85
N ASN A 238 -16.20 2.65 7.23
CA ASN A 238 -14.80 2.19 7.21
C ASN A 238 -14.37 1.73 5.80
N TYR A 239 -14.63 2.54 4.78
CA TYR A 239 -14.34 2.20 3.37
C TYR A 239 -12.86 2.24 3.02
N ASN A 240 -12.02 2.97 3.74
CA ASN A 240 -10.59 2.94 3.52
C ASN A 240 -9.97 1.77 4.31
N VAL A 241 -9.31 0.87 3.60
CA VAL A 241 -8.64 -0.30 4.17
C VAL A 241 -7.18 0.02 4.50
N CYS A 242 -6.48 0.75 3.63
CA CYS A 242 -5.05 1.01 3.82
C CYS A 242 -4.76 2.31 4.59
N ALA A 243 -5.67 3.28 4.51
CA ALA A 243 -5.52 4.58 5.18
C ALA A 243 -6.90 5.21 5.47
N PRO A 244 -7.48 5.03 6.67
CA PRO A 244 -8.81 5.53 7.10
C PRO A 244 -9.04 7.05 7.09
N LEU A 245 -8.19 7.82 6.41
CA LEU A 245 -8.21 9.28 6.35
C LEU A 245 -9.58 9.81 5.92
N VAL A 246 -10.11 9.35 4.79
CA VAL A 246 -11.33 9.92 4.22
C VAL A 246 -12.57 9.49 5.00
N ASP A 247 -12.55 8.30 5.59
CA ASP A 247 -13.56 7.90 6.56
C ASP A 247 -13.66 8.87 7.74
N HIS A 248 -12.53 9.32 8.29
CA HIS A 248 -12.53 10.33 9.35
C HIS A 248 -13.04 11.69 8.85
N VAL A 249 -12.64 12.11 7.65
CA VAL A 249 -13.05 13.40 7.08
C VAL A 249 -14.55 13.44 6.78
N LEU A 250 -15.12 12.35 6.27
CA LEU A 250 -16.52 12.27 5.85
C LEU A 250 -17.44 11.68 6.93
N GLY A 251 -16.91 11.35 8.10
CA GLY A 251 -17.69 10.80 9.22
C GLY A 251 -18.21 9.38 8.97
N THR A 252 -17.54 8.61 8.11
CA THR A 252 -17.82 7.18 7.90
C THR A 252 -16.85 6.28 8.64
N TYR A 253 -15.95 6.83 9.46
CA TYR A 253 -15.16 6.06 10.41
C TYR A 253 -16.00 5.69 11.63
N VAL A 254 -16.02 4.40 11.98
CA VAL A 254 -16.66 3.85 13.16
C VAL A 254 -15.60 3.09 13.97
N PRO A 255 -15.32 3.49 15.22
CA PRO A 255 -14.34 2.83 16.06
C PRO A 255 -14.81 1.47 16.58
N GLU A 256 -13.86 0.63 16.98
CA GLU A 256 -14.12 -0.72 17.53
C GLU A 256 -15.05 -0.72 18.74
N SER A 257 -14.98 0.29 19.61
CA SER A 257 -15.91 0.43 20.74
C SER A 257 -17.38 0.50 20.32
N GLU A 258 -17.67 0.89 19.07
CA GLU A 258 -19.03 1.03 18.53
C GLU A 258 -19.46 -0.13 17.61
N TRP A 259 -18.53 -0.73 16.86
CA TRP A 259 -18.84 -1.86 15.97
C TRP A 259 -18.63 -3.21 16.64
N GLY A 260 -17.68 -3.35 17.56
CA GLY A 260 -17.34 -4.60 18.24
C GLY A 260 -18.54 -5.28 18.91
N PRO A 261 -19.40 -4.55 19.67
CA PRO A 261 -20.60 -5.13 20.27
C PRO A 261 -21.66 -5.63 19.29
N LYS A 262 -21.55 -5.27 17.99
CA LYS A 262 -22.47 -5.70 16.93
C LYS A 262 -21.96 -6.92 16.18
N ALA A 263 -20.69 -7.30 16.36
CA ALA A 263 -20.11 -8.48 15.76
C ALA A 263 -20.82 -9.72 16.30
N LYS A 264 -21.37 -10.52 15.39
CA LYS A 264 -21.96 -11.81 15.68
C LYS A 264 -20.88 -12.85 15.46
N THR A 265 -20.37 -13.44 16.53
CA THR A 265 -19.51 -14.62 16.38
C THR A 265 -20.31 -15.73 15.71
N SER A 266 -20.07 -15.97 14.42
CA SER A 266 -20.71 -17.06 13.72
C SER A 266 -20.06 -18.37 14.19
N ASN A 267 -20.85 -19.18 14.88
CA ASN A 267 -20.53 -20.55 15.29
C ASN A 267 -19.37 -20.69 16.30
N GLY A 268 -19.53 -20.09 17.47
CA GLY A 268 -19.26 -20.82 18.70
C GLY A 268 -17.83 -20.90 19.23
N ASP A 269 -16.95 -19.94 18.94
CA ASP A 269 -15.74 -19.83 19.75
C ASP A 269 -15.17 -18.40 19.80
N GLU A 270 -15.46 -17.68 20.88
CA GLU A 270 -14.80 -16.41 21.23
C GLU A 270 -13.28 -16.58 21.47
N SER A 271 -12.79 -17.82 21.56
CA SER A 271 -11.38 -18.17 21.73
C SER A 271 -10.68 -18.62 20.45
N ARG A 272 -11.34 -18.56 19.28
CA ARG A 272 -10.70 -18.99 18.03
C ARG A 272 -9.50 -18.08 17.72
N PRO A 273 -8.28 -18.64 17.60
CA PRO A 273 -7.11 -17.85 17.25
C PRO A 273 -7.29 -17.20 15.87
N GLN A 274 -6.70 -16.01 15.72
CA GLN A 274 -6.66 -15.25 14.48
C GLN A 274 -6.31 -16.17 13.31
N TYR A 275 -7.18 -16.20 12.31
CA TYR A 275 -7.34 -17.26 11.33
C TYR A 275 -5.99 -17.74 10.72
N ASP A 276 -5.68 -19.03 10.89
CA ASP A 276 -4.55 -19.66 10.20
C ASP A 276 -4.93 -19.84 8.72
N ALA A 277 -4.19 -19.18 7.82
CA ALA A 277 -4.40 -19.23 6.37
C ALA A 277 -4.42 -20.65 5.78
N THR A 278 -3.96 -21.67 6.52
CA THR A 278 -4.05 -23.07 6.09
C THR A 278 -5.42 -23.71 6.31
N GLU A 279 -6.31 -23.12 7.11
CA GLU A 279 -7.61 -23.73 7.44
C GLU A 279 -8.64 -23.58 6.32
N TYR A 280 -8.75 -22.41 5.67
CA TYR A 280 -9.67 -22.20 4.55
C TYR A 280 -9.32 -23.06 3.33
N ALA A 281 -8.04 -23.14 2.97
CA ALA A 281 -7.58 -24.00 1.88
C ALA A 281 -7.90 -25.48 2.15
N ARG A 282 -7.80 -25.93 3.41
CA ARG A 282 -8.21 -27.29 3.83
C ARG A 282 -9.72 -27.47 3.76
N ALA A 283 -10.51 -26.48 4.16
CA ALA A 283 -11.97 -26.54 4.12
C ALA A 283 -12.52 -26.55 2.68
N LEU A 284 -11.96 -25.74 1.77
CA LEU A 284 -12.28 -25.78 0.34
C LEU A 284 -11.89 -27.13 -0.29
N ALA A 285 -10.70 -27.65 0.03
CA ALA A 285 -10.27 -28.96 -0.44
C ALA A 285 -11.19 -30.08 0.06
N ALA A 286 -11.63 -30.03 1.32
CA ALA A 286 -12.57 -30.98 1.88
C ALA A 286 -13.96 -30.88 1.23
N ALA A 287 -14.47 -29.66 1.01
CA ALA A 287 -15.76 -29.43 0.37
C ALA A 287 -15.80 -29.92 -1.09
N SER A 288 -14.71 -29.76 -1.84
CA SER A 288 -14.60 -30.25 -3.23
C SER A 288 -14.54 -31.78 -3.35
N THR A 289 -14.28 -32.50 -2.25
CA THR A 289 -14.34 -33.98 -2.20
C THR A 289 -15.74 -34.52 -1.86
N VAL A 290 -16.63 -33.67 -1.36
CA VAL A 290 -18.04 -34.03 -1.17
C VAL A 290 -18.75 -33.87 -2.50
N LYS A 291 -18.73 -34.92 -3.33
CA LYS A 291 -19.68 -35.04 -4.44
C LYS A 291 -21.07 -34.97 -3.83
N VAL A 292 -21.77 -33.86 -4.04
CA VAL A 292 -23.21 -33.79 -3.81
C VAL A 292 -23.81 -34.97 -4.58
N PRO A 293 -24.49 -35.91 -3.91
CA PRO A 293 -25.19 -36.97 -4.62
C PRO A 293 -26.18 -36.28 -5.55
N VAL A 294 -26.04 -36.50 -6.85
CA VAL A 294 -27.12 -36.22 -7.80
C VAL A 294 -28.22 -37.22 -7.47
N GLY A 295 -29.04 -36.87 -6.49
CA GLY A 295 -30.14 -37.67 -5.95
C GLY A 295 -31.46 -37.03 -6.33
N ALA A 296 -32.13 -37.70 -7.27
CA ALA A 296 -33.45 -37.46 -7.82
C ALA A 296 -34.48 -36.77 -6.89
N ASN A 297 -35.07 -35.68 -7.39
CA ASN A 297 -36.51 -35.57 -7.70
C ASN A 297 -36.77 -34.35 -8.59
#